data_AF-A0A7V7BMN3-F1
#
_entry.id   AF-A0A7V7BMN3-F1
#
_cell.length_a   1.000
_cell.length_b   1.000
_cell.length_c   1.000
_cell.angle_alpha   90.00
_cell.angle_beta   90.00
_cell.angle_gamma   90.00
#
_symmetry.space_group_name_H-M   'P 1'
#
loop_
_entity.id
_entity.type
_entity.pdbx_description
1 polymer ?
#
loop_
_entity_poly.entity_id
_entity_poly.type
_entity_poly.pdbx_seq_one_letter_code
_entity_poly.pdbx_strand_id
1 'polypeptide(L)'
;MKQVRLKYENVEYGSLEEMASALLNEVNEQIVRMDLGDIQNSREERNYAKFRLMHLERSFQGEIHEQYRSIYNSLWSQLYRLEHQCNDANPLLKILIERLRARDV
;
A
#
# COMPACT_ATOMS: atom_id res chain seq x y z
N MET A 1 -16.06 -14.05 -21.99
CA MET A 1 -15.70 -12.67 -21.58
C MET A 1 -15.56 -12.65 -20.07
N LYS A 2 -14.39 -12.29 -19.52
CA LYS A 2 -14.23 -12.16 -18.06
C LYS A 2 -15.02 -10.93 -17.60
N GLN A 3 -15.90 -11.12 -16.64
CA GLN A 3 -16.78 -10.08 -16.12
C GLN A 3 -15.94 -9.06 -15.34
N VAL A 4 -15.96 -7.80 -15.76
CA VAL A 4 -15.29 -6.70 -15.05
C VAL A 4 -16.00 -6.53 -13.71
N ARG A 5 -15.26 -6.69 -12.60
CA ARG A 5 -15.80 -6.48 -11.26
C ARG A 5 -15.74 -4.99 -10.94
N LEU A 6 -16.87 -4.30 -11.08
CA LEU A 6 -17.05 -2.90 -10.65
C LEU A 6 -17.48 -2.82 -9.18
N LYS A 7 -16.97 -3.74 -8.36
CA LYS A 7 -17.30 -3.86 -6.96
C LYS A 7 -16.06 -4.23 -6.18
N TYR A 8 -15.78 -3.44 -5.15
CA TYR A 8 -14.76 -3.74 -4.17
C TYR A 8 -15.36 -3.65 -2.78
N GLU A 9 -15.21 -4.73 -2.01
CA GLU A 9 -15.88 -4.89 -0.70
C GLU A 9 -17.39 -4.63 -0.81
N ASN A 10 -17.90 -3.60 -0.13
CA ASN A 10 -19.31 -3.23 -0.09
C ASN A 10 -19.67 -2.05 -1.02
N VAL A 11 -18.72 -1.56 -1.82
CA VAL A 11 -18.91 -0.41 -2.71
C VAL A 11 -19.06 -0.88 -4.16
N GLU A 12 -20.13 -0.44 -4.80
CA GLU A 12 -20.37 -0.63 -6.23
C GLU A 12 -20.09 0.67 -6.97
N TYR A 13 -19.37 0.57 -8.09
CA TYR A 13 -18.92 1.70 -8.90
C TYR A 13 -19.69 1.73 -10.21
N GLY A 14 -20.00 2.94 -10.70
CA GLY A 14 -20.67 3.16 -11.97
C GLY A 14 -19.76 2.92 -13.18
N SER A 15 -18.44 3.05 -13.01
CA SER A 15 -17.46 2.76 -14.05
C SER A 15 -16.11 2.27 -13.52
N LEU A 16 -15.28 1.76 -14.43
CA LEU A 16 -13.92 1.31 -14.10
C LEU A 16 -13.01 2.50 -13.75
N GLU A 17 -13.23 3.65 -14.39
CA GLU A 17 -12.52 4.90 -14.15
C GLU A 17 -12.84 5.48 -12.77
N GLU A 18 -14.12 5.41 -12.37
CA GLU A 18 -14.57 5.82 -11.04
C GLU A 18 -13.89 4.95 -9.97
N MET A 19 -13.96 3.63 -10.13
CA MET A 19 -13.31 2.69 -9.22
C MET A 19 -11.79 2.89 -9.17
N ALA A 20 -11.15 3.10 -10.32
CA ALA A 20 -9.72 3.36 -10.37
C ALA A 20 -9.35 4.61 -9.59
N SER A 21 -10.09 5.70 -9.79
CA SER A 21 -9.84 6.97 -9.11
C SER A 21 -10.03 6.82 -7.60
N ALA A 22 -11.11 6.16 -7.17
CA ALA A 22 -11.40 5.91 -5.76
C ALA A 22 -10.30 5.07 -5.09
N LEU A 23 -9.98 3.91 -5.66
CA LEU A 23 -9.00 2.99 -5.08
C LEU A 23 -7.59 3.58 -5.05
N LEU A 24 -7.17 4.31 -6.09
CA LEU A 24 -5.87 4.98 -6.11
C LEU A 24 -5.78 6.10 -5.06
N ASN A 25 -6.86 6.87 -4.89
CA ASN A 25 -6.92 7.91 -3.86
C ASN A 25 -6.87 7.31 -2.45
N GLU A 26 -7.67 6.28 -2.17
CA GLU A 26 -7.66 5.58 -0.87
C GLU A 26 -6.27 5.04 -0.53
N VAL A 27 -5.59 4.43 -1.51
CA VAL A 27 -4.22 3.93 -1.33
C VAL A 27 -3.26 5.07 -1.05
N ASN A 28 -3.36 6.17 -1.79
CA ASN A 28 -2.51 7.34 -1.59
C ASN A 28 -2.69 7.94 -0.19
N GLU A 29 -3.94 8.16 0.25
CA GLU A 29 -4.25 8.67 1.58
C GLU A 29 -3.70 7.76 2.67
N GLN A 30 -3.86 6.45 2.51
CA GLN A 30 -3.33 5.46 3.44
C GLN A 30 -1.81 5.52 3.55
N ILE A 31 -1.10 5.65 2.42
CA ILE A 31 0.37 5.80 2.40
C ILE A 31 0.80 7.10 3.05
N VAL A 32 0.15 8.22 2.73
CA VAL A 32 0.44 9.53 3.31
C VAL A 32 0.28 9.50 4.83
N ARG A 33 -0.81 8.89 5.33
CA ARG A 33 -1.04 8.74 6.79
C ARG A 33 0.06 7.91 7.46
N MET A 34 0.56 6.85 6.80
CA MET A 34 1.70 6.09 7.31
C MET A 34 2.99 6.91 7.32
N ASP A 35 3.25 7.71 6.28
CA ASP A 35 4.45 8.56 6.18
C ASP A 35 4.47 9.70 7.20
N LEU A 36 3.31 10.30 7.46
CA LEU A 36 3.16 11.35 8.47
C LEU A 36 3.20 10.79 9.90
N GLY A 37 3.05 9.48 10.07
CA GLY A 37 2.96 8.83 11.37
C GLY A 37 1.59 8.95 12.02
N ASP A 38 0.56 9.37 11.28
CA ASP A 38 -0.84 9.41 11.74
C ASP A 38 -1.37 8.00 12.02
N ILE A 39 -0.88 7.01 11.27
CA ILE A 39 -1.10 5.59 11.51
C ILE A 39 0.22 4.82 11.48
N GLN A 40 0.25 3.68 12.16
CA GLN A 40 1.43 2.83 12.18
C GLN A 40 1.67 2.22 10.80
N ASN A 41 2.92 2.21 10.34
CA ASN A 41 3.34 1.43 9.17
C ASN A 41 3.38 -0.09 9.50
N SER A 42 2.23 -0.68 9.79
CA SER A 42 2.11 -2.10 10.10
C SER A 42 1.94 -2.93 8.82
N ARG A 43 2.11 -4.26 8.94
CA ARG A 43 1.81 -5.17 7.84
C ARG A 43 0.34 -5.10 7.41
N GLU A 44 -0.56 -4.86 8.37
CA GLU A 44 -2.00 -4.75 8.13
C GLU A 44 -2.34 -3.52 7.29
N GLU A 45 -1.82 -2.34 7.68
CA GLU A 45 -2.05 -1.09 6.96
C GLU A 45 -1.46 -1.14 5.54
N ARG A 46 -0.30 -1.80 5.35
CA ARG A 46 0.27 -2.02 4.02
C ARG A 46 -0.58 -2.99 3.19
N ASN A 47 -1.10 -4.06 3.80
CA ASN A 47 -1.94 -5.03 3.09
C ASN A 47 -3.27 -4.41 2.63
N TYR A 48 -3.85 -3.52 3.43
CA TYR A 48 -5.04 -2.75 3.05
C TYR A 48 -4.84 -2.03 1.70
N ALA A 49 -3.70 -1.36 1.55
CA ALA A 49 -3.34 -0.68 0.32
C ALA A 49 -3.00 -1.64 -0.83
N LYS A 50 -2.22 -2.71 -0.56
CA LYS A 50 -1.85 -3.73 -1.56
C LYS A 50 -3.09 -4.40 -2.17
N PHE A 51 -4.09 -4.75 -1.36
CA PHE A 51 -5.30 -5.42 -1.85
C PHE A 51 -6.12 -4.56 -2.82
N ARG A 52 -6.15 -3.24 -2.60
CA ARG A 52 -6.83 -2.29 -3.51
C ARG A 52 -6.10 -2.20 -4.85
N LEU A 53 -4.78 -2.09 -4.84
CA LEU A 53 -3.97 -2.10 -6.07
C LEU A 53 -4.11 -3.42 -6.83
N MET A 54 -4.04 -4.56 -6.13
CA MET A 54 -4.23 -5.88 -6.76
C MET A 54 -5.65 -6.06 -7.31
N HIS A 55 -6.67 -5.53 -6.62
CA HIS A 55 -8.03 -5.55 -7.13
C HIS A 55 -8.14 -4.72 -8.41
N LEU A 56 -7.56 -3.53 -8.41
CA LEU A 56 -7.55 -2.66 -9.57
C LEU A 56 -6.94 -3.34 -10.79
N GLU A 57 -5.76 -3.95 -10.64
CA GLU A 57 -5.11 -4.75 -11.69
C GLU A 57 -6.00 -5.88 -12.21
N ARG A 58 -6.67 -6.61 -11.31
CA ARG A 58 -7.60 -7.68 -11.70
C ARG A 58 -8.80 -7.15 -12.47
N SER A 59 -9.34 -6.00 -12.08
CA SER A 59 -10.48 -5.36 -12.76
C SER A 59 -10.11 -4.85 -14.16
N PHE A 60 -8.85 -4.43 -14.34
CA PHE A 60 -8.23 -4.16 -15.64
C PHE A 60 -7.71 -5.42 -16.37
N GLN A 61 -8.04 -6.63 -15.88
CA GLN A 61 -7.63 -7.91 -16.48
C GLN A 61 -6.12 -8.10 -16.60
N GLY A 62 -5.34 -7.45 -15.72
CA GLY A 62 -3.88 -7.53 -15.69
C GLY A 62 -3.17 -6.39 -16.42
N GLU A 63 -3.88 -5.52 -17.13
CA GLU A 63 -3.27 -4.41 -17.85
C GLU A 63 -3.87 -3.06 -17.45
N ILE A 64 -3.19 -2.36 -16.53
CA ILE A 64 -3.59 -1.02 -16.10
C ILE A 64 -3.57 -0.06 -17.30
N HIS A 65 -4.69 0.63 -17.50
CA HIS A 65 -4.85 1.65 -18.52
C HIS A 65 -3.79 2.75 -18.37
N GLU A 66 -3.28 3.25 -19.50
CA GLU A 66 -2.10 4.13 -19.53
C GLU A 66 -2.25 5.37 -18.64
N GLN A 67 -3.46 5.95 -18.60
CA GLN A 67 -3.76 7.12 -17.76
C GLN A 67 -3.54 6.91 -16.25
N TYR A 68 -3.62 5.67 -15.76
CA TYR A 68 -3.44 5.34 -14.34
C TYR A 68 -2.08 4.71 -14.03
N ARG A 69 -1.34 4.27 -15.06
CA ARG A 69 -0.13 3.46 -14.91
C ARG A 69 0.95 4.13 -14.08
N SER A 70 1.17 5.43 -14.30
CA SER A 70 2.16 6.21 -13.54
C SER A 70 1.84 6.24 -12.04
N ILE A 71 0.58 6.56 -11.70
CA ILE A 71 0.11 6.63 -10.31
C ILE A 71 0.19 5.25 -9.66
N TYR A 72 -0.34 4.23 -10.33
CA TYR A 72 -0.30 2.84 -9.87
C TYR A 72 1.12 2.37 -9.51
N ASN A 73 2.09 2.60 -10.41
CA ASN A 73 3.48 2.22 -10.20
C ASN A 73 4.15 3.01 -9.08
N SER A 74 3.83 4.30 -8.95
CA SER A 74 4.32 5.14 -7.86
C SER A 74 3.84 4.64 -6.50
N LEU A 75 2.55 4.30 -6.37
CA LEU A 75 1.98 3.79 -5.13
C LEU A 75 2.59 2.43 -4.73
N TRP A 76 2.82 1.53 -5.68
CA TRP A 76 3.56 0.28 -5.41
C TRP A 76 4.98 0.53 -4.90
N SER A 77 5.69 1.49 -5.51
CA SER A 77 7.04 1.86 -5.13
C SER A 77 7.08 2.47 -3.71
N GLN A 78 6.09 3.30 -3.36
CA GLN A 78 5.94 3.87 -2.03
C GLN A 78 5.62 2.79 -0.97
N LEU A 79 4.74 1.84 -1.28
CA LEU A 79 4.47 0.69 -0.41
C LEU A 79 5.72 -0.17 -0.18
N TYR A 80 6.52 -0.39 -1.23
CA TYR A 80 7.78 -1.10 -1.12
C TYR A 80 8.75 -0.38 -0.20
N ARG A 81 8.89 0.95 -0.33
CA ARG A 81 9.69 1.76 0.59
C ARG A 81 9.21 1.64 2.03
N LEU A 82 7.91 1.79 2.28
CA LEU A 82 7.33 1.65 3.62
C LEU A 82 7.59 0.26 4.21
N GLU A 83 7.46 -0.80 3.41
CA GLU A 83 7.78 -2.15 3.83
C GLU A 83 9.24 -2.32 4.27
N HIS A 84 10.17 -1.64 3.59
CA HIS A 84 11.59 -1.63 3.96
C HIS A 84 11.89 -0.79 5.20
N GLN A 85 11.12 0.27 5.44
CA GLN A 85 11.24 1.09 6.65
C GLN A 85 10.70 0.37 7.89
N CYS A 86 9.70 -0.49 7.71
CA CYS A 86 9.13 -1.31 8.77
C CYS A 86 9.62 -2.76 8.81
N ASN A 87 10.62 -3.10 8.00
CA ASN A 87 11.57 -4.11 8.43
C ASN A 87 12.26 -3.55 9.66
N ASP A 88 11.61 -3.79 10.80
CA ASP A 88 12.18 -3.75 12.13
C ASP A 88 13.65 -4.10 12.02
N ALA A 89 14.49 -3.22 12.60
CA ALA A 89 15.87 -3.49 12.91
C ALA A 89 16.03 -4.99 13.13
N ASN A 90 16.76 -5.67 12.23
CA ASN A 90 17.14 -7.08 12.33
C ASN A 90 17.16 -7.46 13.82
N PRO A 91 16.51 -8.52 14.30
CA PRO A 91 16.45 -8.81 15.74
C PRO A 91 17.82 -8.69 16.42
N LEU A 92 18.90 -8.99 15.69
CA LEU A 92 20.28 -8.73 16.07
C LEU A 92 20.63 -7.25 16.22
N LEU A 93 20.25 -6.36 15.30
CA LEU A 93 20.34 -4.90 15.42
C LEU A 93 19.54 -4.37 16.61
N LYS A 94 18.32 -4.87 16.87
CA LYS A 94 17.56 -4.46 18.06
C LYS A 94 18.29 -4.85 19.35
N ILE A 95 18.76 -6.09 19.45
CA ILE A 95 19.58 -6.59 20.57
C ILE A 95 20.89 -5.80 20.70
N LEU A 96 21.54 -5.47 19.57
CA LEU A 96 22.80 -4.72 19.56
C LEU A 96 22.59 -3.29 20.07
N ILE A 97 21.53 -2.61 19.63
CA ILE A 97 21.17 -1.26 20.09
C ILE A 97 20.84 -1.28 21.58
N GLU A 98 20.07 -2.27 22.06
CA GLU A 98 19.77 -2.44 23.48
C GLU A 98 21.05 -2.66 24.31
N ARG A 99 21.99 -3.47 23.82
CA ARG A 99 23.29 -3.69 24.49
C ARG A 99 24.21 -2.48 24.50
N LEU A 100 24.23 -1.69 23.42
CA LEU A 100 25.01 -0.46 23.35
C LEU A 100 24.47 0.57 24.34
N ARG A 101 23.14 0.76 24.40
CA ARG A 101 22.50 1.68 25.36
C ARG A 101 22.69 1.26 26.82
N ALA A 102 22.77 -0.04 27.10
CA ALA A 102 23.04 -0.55 28.44
C ALA A 102 24.52 -0.41 28.89
N ARG A 103 25.44 -0.06 27.98
CA ARG A 103 26.87 0.15 28.28
C ARG A 103 27.24 1.61 28.53
N ASP A 104 26.37 2.55 28.17
CA ASP A 104 26.59 4.01 28.37
C ASP A 104 25.98 4.52 29.70
N VAL A 105 25.69 3.62 30.64
CA VAL A 105 25.32 3.89 32.05
C VAL A 105 26.31 3.19 32.96
#